data_AF-A0A3N5KPF3-F1
#
_entry.id   AF-A0A3N5KPF3-F1
#
_cell.length_a   1.000
_cell.length_b   1.000
_cell.length_c   1.000
_cell.angle_alpha   90.00
_cell.angle_beta   90.00
_cell.angle_gamma   90.00
#
_symmetry.space_group_name_H-M   'P 1'
#
loop_
_entity.id
_entity.type
_entity.pdbx_description
1 polymer ?
#
loop_
_entity_poly.entity_id
_entity_poly.type
_entity_poly.pdbx_seq_one_letter_code
_entity_poly.pdbx_strand_id
1 'polypeptide(L)'
;MLALNVTIYGLGIVFLALLVLMVAIMLLGKAFSVATGKDLLSTGTTAPAAAPAPPAAESPPTESLPVASEAWETVAAPLPGKILSVAVAAGERVRKGDELCVTEA
;
A
#
# COMPACT_ATOMS: atom_id res chain seq x y z
N MET A 1 -28.84 -49.11 2.07
CA MET A 1 -29.15 -47.97 2.98
C MET A 1 -27.92 -47.47 3.74
N LEU A 2 -27.08 -48.35 4.29
CA LEU A 2 -25.89 -47.93 5.07
C LEU A 2 -24.89 -47.06 4.28
N ALA A 3 -24.55 -47.42 3.03
CA ALA A 3 -23.62 -46.65 2.20
C ALA A 3 -24.12 -45.23 1.87
N LEU A 4 -25.43 -45.06 1.70
CA LEU A 4 -26.04 -43.76 1.42
C LEU A 4 -25.94 -42.83 2.64
N ASN A 5 -26.21 -43.37 3.84
CA ASN A 5 -26.09 -42.61 5.08
C ASN A 5 -24.63 -42.21 5.33
N VAL A 6 -23.66 -43.10 5.10
CA VAL A 6 -22.22 -42.79 5.25
C VAL A 6 -21.78 -41.66 4.31
N THR A 7 -22.23 -41.65 3.05
CA THR A 7 -21.90 -40.57 2.11
C THR A 7 -22.58 -39.25 2.49
N ILE A 8 -23.83 -39.29 2.98
CA ILE A 8 -24.55 -38.10 3.45
C ILE A 8 -23.87 -37.52 4.70
N TYR A 9 -23.49 -38.35 5.67
CA TYR A 9 -22.73 -37.91 6.84
C TYR A 9 -21.31 -37.46 6.46
N GLY A 10 -20.64 -38.11 5.51
CA GLY A 10 -19.33 -37.70 5.02
C GLY A 10 -19.38 -36.31 4.39
N LEU A 11 -20.30 -36.08 3.46
CA LEU A 11 -20.50 -34.76 2.84
C LEU A 11 -20.97 -33.72 3.88
N GLY A 12 -21.86 -34.12 4.80
CA GLY A 12 -22.36 -33.25 5.86
C GLY A 12 -21.29 -32.84 6.88
N ILE A 13 -20.40 -33.76 7.28
CA ILE A 13 -19.29 -33.49 8.20
C ILE A 13 -18.25 -32.62 7.51
N VAL A 14 -17.93 -32.86 6.24
CA VAL A 14 -17.02 -32.00 5.47
C VAL A 14 -17.61 -30.60 5.32
N PHE A 15 -18.90 -30.49 4.98
CA PHE A 15 -19.59 -29.20 4.90
C PHE A 15 -19.64 -28.47 6.25
N LEU A 16 -19.93 -29.19 7.34
CA LEU A 16 -19.92 -28.63 8.69
C LEU A 16 -18.51 -28.18 9.11
N ALA A 17 -17.49 -28.97 8.82
CA ALA A 17 -16.10 -28.63 9.09
C ALA A 17 -15.66 -27.39 8.30
N LEU A 18 -16.03 -27.29 7.02
CA LEU A 18 -15.77 -26.11 6.20
C LEU A 18 -16.52 -24.88 6.73
N LEU A 19 -17.78 -25.02 7.14
CA LEU A 19 -18.56 -23.93 7.72
C LEU A 19 -17.93 -23.43 9.03
N VAL A 20 -17.53 -24.34 9.92
CA VAL A 20 -16.83 -23.99 11.16
C VAL A 20 -15.48 -23.32 10.87
N LEU A 21 -14.71 -23.81 9.90
CA LEU A 21 -13.46 -23.18 9.47
C LEU A 21 -13.70 -21.77 8.92
N MET A 22 -14.74 -21.58 8.10
CA MET A 22 -15.11 -20.28 7.53
C MET A 22 -15.47 -19.28 8.65
N VAL A 23 -16.27 -19.70 9.63
CA VAL A 23 -16.62 -18.88 10.81
C VAL A 23 -15.39 -18.59 11.68
N ALA A 24 -14.51 -19.56 11.91
CA ALA A 24 -13.29 -19.36 12.67
C ALA A 24 -12.39 -18.31 12.01
N ILE A 25 -12.21 -18.37 10.69
CA ILE A 25 -11.44 -17.38 9.92
C ILE A 25 -12.12 -16.01 9.97
N MET A 26 -13.44 -15.92 9.85
CA MET A 26 -14.17 -14.65 10.01
C MET A 26 -14.02 -14.04 11.40
N LEU A 27 -14.03 -14.87 12.45
CA LEU A 27 -13.84 -14.41 13.83
C LEU A 27 -12.41 -13.96 14.08
N LEU A 28 -11.42 -14.68 13.58
CA LEU A 28 -10.02 -14.27 13.63
C LEU A 28 -9.79 -12.98 12.82
N GLY A 29 -10.34 -12.89 11.60
CA GLY A 29 -10.26 -11.69 10.77
C GLY A 29 -10.96 -10.49 11.41
N LYS A 30 -12.11 -10.69 12.06
CA LYS A 30 -12.84 -9.63 12.78
C LYS A 30 -12.14 -9.25 14.08
N ALA A 31 -11.58 -10.19 14.83
CA ALA A 31 -10.76 -9.93 16.01
C ALA A 31 -9.46 -9.21 15.64
N PHE A 32 -8.83 -9.59 14.53
CA PHE A 32 -7.65 -8.90 14.01
C PHE A 32 -8.00 -7.49 13.48
N SER A 33 -9.14 -7.34 12.81
CA SER A 33 -9.66 -6.04 12.36
C SER A 33 -10.02 -5.11 13.52
N VAL A 34 -10.50 -5.65 14.64
CA VAL A 34 -10.79 -4.87 15.86
C VAL A 34 -9.52 -4.54 16.65
N ALA A 35 -8.51 -5.43 16.63
CA ALA A 35 -7.25 -5.27 17.35
C ALA A 35 -6.20 -4.42 16.62
N THR A 36 -6.18 -4.47 15.28
CA THR A 36 -5.17 -3.79 14.43
C THR A 36 -5.65 -2.42 13.93
N GLY A 37 -6.88 -2.03 14.28
CA GLY A 37 -7.47 -0.77 13.83
C GLY A 37 -8.00 -0.85 12.40
N LYS A 38 -9.25 -0.45 12.24
CA LYS A 38 -9.97 -0.38 10.96
C LYS A 38 -9.49 0.84 10.15
N ASP A 39 -8.19 0.89 9.81
CA ASP A 39 -7.59 2.07 9.16
C ASP A 39 -6.60 1.76 8.02
N LEU A 40 -6.45 0.50 7.58
CA LEU A 40 -5.59 0.19 6.43
C LEU A 40 -6.34 -0.18 5.13
N LEU A 41 -7.68 -0.30 5.17
CA LEU A 41 -8.48 -0.61 3.96
C LEU A 41 -9.64 0.37 3.72
N SER A 42 -9.80 1.41 4.54
CA SER A 42 -10.74 2.50 4.26
C SER A 42 -10.05 3.63 3.52
N THR A 43 -9.45 3.34 2.36
CA THR A 43 -9.17 4.38 1.34
C THR A 43 -10.47 4.66 0.59
N GLY A 44 -11.45 5.18 1.33
CA GLY A 44 -12.64 5.81 0.78
C GLY A 44 -12.27 7.24 0.44
N THR A 45 -11.82 7.46 -0.78
CA THR A 45 -11.70 8.79 -1.38
C THR A 45 -13.09 9.42 -1.41
N THR A 46 -13.41 10.26 -0.43
CA THR A 46 -14.43 11.28 -0.61
C THR A 46 -13.70 12.52 -1.10
N ALA A 47 -13.81 12.72 -2.41
CA ALA A 47 -13.35 13.86 -3.17
C ALA A 47 -13.53 15.19 -2.39
N PRO A 48 -12.52 16.08 -2.40
CA PRO A 48 -12.74 17.47 -2.05
C PRO A 48 -13.85 18.01 -2.96
N ALA A 49 -14.95 18.46 -2.35
CA ALA A 49 -15.94 19.28 -3.02
C ALA A 49 -15.20 20.44 -3.70
N ALA A 50 -15.45 20.64 -4.99
CA ALA A 50 -14.98 21.79 -5.75
C ALA A 50 -15.51 23.07 -5.08
N ALA A 51 -14.67 23.68 -4.25
CA ALA A 51 -14.88 25.03 -3.75
C ALA A 51 -14.69 26.00 -4.92
N PRO A 52 -15.56 27.01 -5.08
CA PRO A 52 -15.54 27.92 -6.21
C PRO A 52 -14.20 28.67 -6.29
N ALA A 53 -13.68 28.76 -7.52
CA ALA A 53 -12.41 29.38 -7.86
C ALA A 53 -12.30 30.80 -7.26
N PRO A 54 -11.31 31.06 -6.38
CA PRO A 54 -10.92 32.41 -6.02
C PRO A 54 -10.34 33.11 -7.26
N PRO A 55 -10.71 34.37 -7.53
CA PRO A 55 -10.23 35.13 -8.68
C PRO A 55 -8.70 35.23 -8.69
N ALA A 56 -8.14 35.21 -9.90
CA ALA A 56 -6.71 35.35 -10.18
C ALA A 56 -6.11 36.52 -9.40
N ALA A 57 -5.36 36.19 -8.34
CA ALA A 57 -4.50 37.13 -7.64
C ALA A 57 -3.14 37.11 -8.33
N GLU A 58 -2.73 38.28 -8.79
CA GLU A 58 -1.48 38.60 -9.47
C GLU A 58 -0.27 37.98 -8.74
N SER A 59 0.55 37.24 -9.47
CA SER A 59 1.81 36.67 -8.95
C SER A 59 2.87 37.78 -8.81
N PRO A 60 3.36 38.10 -7.60
CA PRO A 60 4.60 38.84 -7.43
C PRO A 60 5.82 37.95 -7.81
N PRO A 61 6.96 38.58 -8.14
CA PRO A 61 7.93 38.05 -9.10
C PRO A 61 8.71 36.82 -8.63
N THR A 62 9.00 35.95 -9.59
CA THR A 62 9.95 34.85 -9.58
C THR A 62 11.17 35.15 -8.71
N GLU A 63 11.19 34.57 -7.51
CA GLU A 63 12.43 34.37 -6.77
C GLU A 63 13.11 33.13 -7.34
N SER A 64 14.12 33.38 -8.16
CA SER A 64 15.02 32.37 -8.72
C SER A 64 15.70 31.62 -7.58
N LEU A 65 15.24 30.39 -7.31
CA LEU A 65 16.05 29.41 -6.58
C LEU A 65 17.41 29.33 -7.25
N PRO A 66 18.53 29.31 -6.49
CA PRO A 66 19.85 29.18 -7.07
C PRO A 66 19.85 27.90 -7.91
N VAL A 67 19.98 28.09 -9.22
CA VAL A 67 20.39 27.04 -10.15
C VAL A 67 21.80 26.65 -9.74
N ALA A 68 21.87 25.78 -8.74
CA ALA A 68 23.07 25.06 -8.42
C ALA A 68 23.38 24.25 -9.67
N SER A 69 24.34 24.77 -10.44
CA SER A 69 25.09 24.10 -11.46
C SER A 69 25.85 22.94 -10.80
N GLU A 70 25.13 21.93 -10.35
CA GLU A 70 25.72 20.74 -9.78
C GLU A 70 25.84 19.77 -10.95
N ALA A 71 27.06 19.37 -11.26
CA ALA A 71 27.28 18.26 -12.17
C ALA A 71 26.51 17.06 -11.61
N TRP A 72 25.42 16.69 -12.29
CA TRP A 72 24.60 15.55 -11.89
C TRP A 72 25.36 14.28 -12.24
N GLU A 73 25.64 13.46 -11.25
CA GLU A 73 26.20 12.13 -11.47
C GLU A 73 25.08 11.10 -11.51
N THR A 74 24.97 10.39 -12.62
CA THR A 74 23.95 9.35 -12.80
C THR A 74 24.34 8.12 -12.00
N VAL A 75 23.55 7.79 -10.97
CA VAL A 75 23.69 6.54 -10.22
C VAL A 75 22.95 5.44 -10.97
N ALA A 76 23.68 4.48 -11.54
CA ALA A 76 23.11 3.32 -12.22
C ALA A 76 22.83 2.18 -11.22
N ALA A 77 21.68 1.54 -11.35
CA ALA A 77 21.36 0.36 -10.56
C ALA A 77 22.26 -0.83 -10.97
N PRO A 78 22.73 -1.66 -10.01
CA PRO A 78 23.61 -2.79 -10.32
C PRO A 78 22.88 -3.94 -11.05
N LEU A 79 21.56 -4.02 -10.92
CA LEU A 79 20.71 -5.05 -11.53
C LEU A 79 19.47 -4.39 -12.17
N PRO A 80 18.99 -4.92 -13.32
CA PRO A 80 17.71 -4.50 -13.87
C PRO A 80 16.57 -4.96 -12.97
N GLY A 81 15.52 -4.15 -12.87
CA GLY A 81 14.40 -4.42 -11.99
C GLY A 81 13.42 -3.26 -11.93
N LYS A 82 12.41 -3.35 -11.07
CA LYS A 82 11.41 -2.29 -10.87
C LYS A 82 11.62 -1.59 -9.53
N ILE A 83 11.46 -0.27 -9.52
CA ILE A 83 11.57 0.53 -8.30
C ILE A 83 10.32 0.32 -7.44
N LEU A 84 10.53 -0.04 -6.17
CA LEU A 84 9.48 -0.17 -5.16
C LEU A 84 9.33 1.11 -4.34
N SER A 85 10.43 1.76 -3.99
CA SER A 85 10.45 3.00 -3.22
C SER A 85 11.74 3.80 -3.44
N VAL A 86 11.65 5.12 -3.24
CA VAL A 86 12.79 6.05 -3.21
C VAL A 86 12.86 6.64 -1.80
N ALA A 87 14.01 6.53 -1.16
CA ALA A 87 14.20 6.89 0.24
C ALA A 87 14.71 8.33 0.44
N VAL A 88 15.04 9.04 -0.65
CA VAL A 88 15.73 10.34 -0.63
C VAL A 88 14.87 11.42 -1.29
N ALA A 89 14.84 12.61 -0.69
CA ALA A 89 14.21 13.80 -1.26
C ALA A 89 15.19 14.68 -2.05
N ALA A 90 14.67 15.51 -2.96
CA ALA A 90 15.50 16.43 -3.73
C ALA A 90 16.24 17.43 -2.79
N GLY A 91 17.57 17.51 -2.93
CA GLY A 91 18.43 18.37 -2.11
C GLY A 91 18.86 17.78 -0.77
N GLU A 92 18.45 16.55 -0.45
CA GLU A 92 18.86 15.86 0.76
C GLU A 92 20.33 15.43 0.72
N ARG A 93 21.02 15.53 1.86
CA ARG A 93 22.42 15.13 2.01
C ARG A 93 22.51 13.63 2.33
N VAL A 94 23.05 12.86 1.38
CA VAL A 94 23.32 11.42 1.54
C VAL A 94 24.76 11.16 2.00
N ARG A 95 24.96 10.16 2.86
CA ARG A 95 26.28 9.66 3.29
C ARG A 95 26.56 8.30 2.68
N LYS A 96 27.83 7.89 2.74
CA LYS A 96 28.24 6.56 2.30
C LYS A 96 27.52 5.49 3.13
N GLY A 97 26.80 4.60 2.44
CA GLY A 97 26.04 3.52 3.04
C GLY A 97 24.56 3.85 3.29
N ASP A 98 24.12 5.07 3.00
CA ASP A 98 22.70 5.41 3.03
C ASP A 98 21.95 4.72 1.88
N GLU A 99 20.70 4.37 2.15
CA GLU A 99 19.81 3.75 1.18
C GLU A 99 19.21 4.81 0.24
N LEU A 100 19.30 4.57 -1.07
CA LEU A 100 18.77 5.50 -2.08
C LEU A 100 17.40 5.07 -2.59
N CYS A 101 17.27 3.79 -2.94
CA CYS A 101 16.04 3.20 -3.46
C CYS A 101 16.02 1.69 -3.27
N VAL A 102 14.81 1.12 -3.25
CA VAL A 102 14.57 -0.32 -3.23
C VAL A 102 14.13 -0.76 -4.62
N THR A 103 14.78 -1.81 -5.13
CA THR A 103 14.48 -2.40 -6.45
C THR A 103 14.09 -3.88 -6.28
N GLU A 104 13.02 -4.32 -6.94
CA GLU A 104 12.68 -5.73 -7.13
C GLU A 104 13.33 -6.25 -8.41
N ALA A 105 14.02 -7.39 -8.34
CA ALA A 105 14.71 -8.04 -9.45
C ALA A 105 14.14 -9.45 -9.69
#